data_AF-A0A5P8NY81-F1
#
_entry.id   AF-A0A5P8NY81-F1
#
_cell.length_a   1.000
_cell.length_b   1.000
_cell.length_c   1.000
_cell.angle_alpha   90.00
_cell.angle_beta   90.00
_cell.angle_gamma   90.00
#
_symmetry.space_group_name_H-M   'P 1'
#
loop_
_entity.id
_entity.type
_entity.pdbx_description
1 polymer ?
#
loop_
_entity_poly.entity_id
_entity_poly.type
_entity_poly.pdbx_seq_one_letter_code
_entity_poly.pdbx_strand_id
1 'polypeptide(L)'
;MIYIILALKSEAQAFVDKFQLGKDKQNDIVSIVISGIGSKKMFEAASEIVKKMNQTDTIVNVGICGASKKYKIGQLLDAKDIKLTCVEHEVNYDKYDVVDMESKGFIKATKDVKNSFIFKIVSDYFEPQKVTKDMAKKLIFENIDEIMEKIS
;
A
#
# COMPACT_ATOMS: atom_id res chain seq x y z
N MET A 1 6.73 -16.25 -3.27
CA MET A 1 5.79 -15.66 -2.29
C MET A 1 5.61 -14.18 -2.58
N ILE A 2 4.40 -13.65 -2.39
CA ILE A 2 4.11 -12.22 -2.52
C ILE A 2 3.84 -11.65 -1.12
N TYR A 3 4.69 -10.73 -0.67
CA TYR A 3 4.53 -10.03 0.60
C TYR A 3 3.80 -8.71 0.38
N ILE A 4 2.58 -8.60 0.90
CA ILE A 4 1.73 -7.41 0.77
C ILE A 4 1.80 -6.64 2.10
N ILE A 5 2.40 -5.46 2.08
CA ILE A 5 2.61 -4.62 3.26
C ILE A 5 1.66 -3.44 3.23
N LEU A 6 0.82 -3.34 4.26
CA LEU A 6 -0.23 -2.32 4.38
C LEU A 6 -0.11 -1.59 5.72
N ALA A 7 -0.55 -0.34 5.76
CA ALA A 7 -0.47 0.46 6.99
C ALA A 7 -1.59 0.10 7.97
N LEU A 8 -2.79 -0.17 7.47
CA LEU A 8 -4.00 -0.30 8.28
C LEU A 8 -4.53 -1.73 8.30
N LYS A 9 -5.13 -2.10 9.44
CA LYS A 9 -5.87 -3.35 9.59
C LYS A 9 -7.03 -3.47 8.60
N SER A 10 -7.72 -2.37 8.29
CA SER A 10 -8.84 -2.33 7.34
C SER A 10 -8.39 -2.60 5.90
N GLU A 11 -7.25 -2.04 5.48
CA GLU A 11 -6.65 -2.34 4.18
C GLU A 11 -6.26 -3.82 4.10
N ALA A 12 -5.59 -4.34 5.13
CA ALA A 12 -5.20 -5.74 5.20
C ALA A 12 -6.40 -6.69 5.16
N GLN A 13 -7.54 -6.30 5.75
CA GLN A 13 -8.75 -7.13 5.74
C GLN A 13 -9.29 -7.35 4.32
N ALA A 14 -9.08 -6.40 3.38
CA ALA A 14 -9.48 -6.60 2.00
C ALA A 14 -8.78 -7.81 1.36
N PHE A 15 -7.47 -7.94 1.59
CA PHE A 15 -6.69 -9.08 1.11
C PHE A 15 -7.04 -10.37 1.85
N VAL A 16 -7.22 -10.30 3.17
CA VAL A 16 -7.66 -11.46 3.97
C VAL A 16 -8.97 -12.02 3.44
N ASP A 17 -9.94 -11.18 3.13
CA ASP A 17 -11.24 -11.61 2.59
C ASP A 17 -11.10 -12.17 1.17
N LYS A 18 -10.35 -11.50 0.29
CA LYS A 18 -10.16 -11.91 -1.10
C LYS A 18 -9.49 -13.28 -1.21
N PHE A 19 -8.42 -13.49 -0.44
CA PHE A 19 -7.62 -14.73 -0.46
C PHE A 19 -8.06 -15.76 0.57
N GLN A 20 -9.15 -15.50 1.31
CA GLN A 20 -9.70 -16.37 2.36
C GLN A 20 -8.64 -16.82 3.39
N LEU A 21 -7.84 -15.86 3.84
CA LEU A 21 -6.67 -16.17 4.68
C LEU A 21 -7.07 -16.52 6.12
N GLY A 22 -6.36 -17.49 6.69
CA GLY A 22 -6.50 -17.88 8.09
C GLY A 22 -5.91 -16.88 9.08
N LYS A 23 -5.79 -17.28 10.35
CA LYS A 23 -5.30 -16.42 11.45
C LYS A 23 -3.90 -15.86 11.21
N ASP A 24 -3.04 -16.63 10.55
CA ASP A 24 -1.66 -16.25 10.24
C ASP A 24 -1.55 -15.29 9.04
N LYS A 25 -2.68 -14.99 8.38
CA LYS A 25 -2.80 -14.05 7.24
C LYS A 25 -1.81 -14.34 6.11
N GLN A 26 -1.59 -15.63 5.85
CA GLN A 26 -0.73 -16.11 4.78
C GLN A 26 -1.26 -17.42 4.19
N ASN A 27 -0.88 -17.70 2.95
CA ASN A 27 -1.00 -18.98 2.27
C ASN A 27 0.24 -19.17 1.37
N ASP A 28 0.23 -20.15 0.46
CA ASP A 28 1.39 -20.45 -0.40
C ASP A 28 1.70 -19.34 -1.43
N ILE A 29 0.77 -18.40 -1.66
CA ILE A 29 0.87 -17.35 -2.67
C ILE A 29 1.19 -16.00 -2.03
N VAL A 30 0.43 -15.61 -0.99
CA VAL A 30 0.48 -14.28 -0.37
C VAL A 30 0.73 -14.35 1.13
N SER A 31 1.45 -13.34 1.65
CA SER A 31 1.62 -13.09 3.07
C SER A 31 1.32 -11.61 3.37
N ILE A 32 0.43 -11.35 4.33
CA ILE A 32 -0.04 -10.01 4.66
C ILE A 32 0.68 -9.47 5.89
N VAL A 33 1.27 -8.29 5.76
CA VAL A 33 2.02 -7.61 6.82
C VAL A 33 1.37 -6.26 7.10
N ILE A 34 1.10 -5.98 8.37
CA ILE A 34 0.55 -4.69 8.81
C ILE A 34 1.67 -3.90 9.47
N SER A 35 2.16 -2.85 8.81
CA SER A 35 3.25 -2.00 9.33
C SER A 35 2.77 -1.01 10.38
N GLY A 36 1.53 -0.54 10.28
CA GLY A 36 1.10 0.70 10.93
C GLY A 36 1.45 1.94 10.09
N ILE A 37 0.86 3.07 10.48
CA ILE A 37 1.00 4.37 9.79
C ILE A 37 2.39 4.97 10.03
N GLY A 38 2.98 5.52 8.98
CA GLY A 38 4.18 6.34 9.01
C GLY A 38 5.43 5.64 8.45
N SER A 39 6.27 6.44 7.81
CA SER A 39 7.48 6.03 7.09
C SER A 39 8.44 5.18 7.93
N LYS A 40 8.65 5.52 9.21
CA LYS A 40 9.52 4.73 10.09
C LYS A 40 9.00 3.30 10.31
N LYS A 41 7.71 3.15 10.61
CA LYS A 41 7.11 1.84 10.85
C LYS A 41 7.09 1.00 9.58
N MET A 42 6.80 1.62 8.44
CA MET A 42 6.88 0.98 7.13
C MET A 42 8.30 0.47 6.85
N PHE A 43 9.32 1.30 7.09
CA PHE A 43 10.72 0.92 6.91
C PHE A 43 11.09 -0.29 7.77
N GLU A 44 10.72 -0.28 9.06
CA GLU A 44 11.01 -1.37 9.99
C GLU A 44 10.32 -2.67 9.53
N ALA A 45 9.03 -2.63 9.25
CA ALA A 45 8.27 -3.79 8.80
C ALA A 45 8.79 -4.37 7.48
N ALA A 46 9.00 -3.51 6.47
CA ALA A 46 9.52 -3.94 5.17
C ALA A 46 10.94 -4.51 5.29
N SER A 47 11.82 -3.90 6.11
CA SER A 47 13.19 -4.40 6.31
C SER A 47 13.22 -5.81 6.91
N GLU A 48 12.32 -6.11 7.85
CA GLU A 48 12.21 -7.45 8.43
C GLU A 48 11.74 -8.50 7.43
N ILE A 49 10.92 -8.12 6.45
CA ILE A 49 10.51 -8.99 5.36
C ILE A 49 11.65 -9.19 4.38
N VAL A 50 12.31 -8.11 3.95
CA VAL A 50 13.44 -8.16 3.00
C VAL A 50 14.53 -9.12 3.46
N LYS A 51 14.83 -9.18 4.77
CA LYS A 51 15.80 -10.13 5.34
C LYS A 51 15.45 -11.61 5.14
N LYS A 52 14.18 -11.92 4.91
CA LYS A 52 13.63 -13.29 4.80
C LYS A 52 13.24 -13.65 3.36
N MET A 53 13.28 -12.69 2.44
CA MET A 53 12.89 -12.89 1.05
C MET A 53 13.94 -13.67 0.27
N ASN A 54 13.47 -14.50 -0.65
CA ASN A 54 14.29 -15.06 -1.72
C ASN A 54 14.29 -14.13 -2.95
N GLN A 55 15.22 -14.36 -3.88
CA GLN A 55 15.37 -13.52 -5.08
C GLN A 55 14.14 -13.51 -6.00
N THR A 56 13.32 -14.56 -5.94
CA THR A 56 12.10 -14.70 -6.75
C THR A 56 10.85 -14.18 -6.05
N ASP A 57 10.94 -13.79 -4.77
CA ASP A 57 9.79 -13.25 -4.04
C ASP A 57 9.49 -11.82 -4.49
N THR A 58 8.23 -11.43 -4.33
CA THR A 58 7.74 -10.07 -4.62
C THR A 58 7.34 -9.40 -3.31
N ILE A 59 7.64 -8.12 -3.17
CA ILE A 59 7.20 -7.28 -2.04
C ILE A 59 6.45 -6.07 -2.59
N VAL A 60 5.27 -5.81 -2.06
CA VAL A 60 4.40 -4.75 -2.54
C VAL A 60 3.86 -3.94 -1.37
N ASN A 61 3.99 -2.61 -1.44
CA ASN A 61 3.23 -1.72 -0.58
C ASN A 61 1.90 -1.38 -1.26
N VAL A 62 0.80 -1.67 -0.58
CA VAL A 62 -0.54 -1.26 -1.02
C VAL A 62 -1.17 -0.42 0.08
N GLY A 63 -1.77 0.71 -0.28
CA GLY A 63 -2.54 1.52 0.65
C GLY A 63 -3.33 2.61 -0.06
N ILE A 64 -4.13 3.34 0.70
CA ILE A 64 -4.84 4.51 0.16
C ILE A 64 -3.95 5.75 0.13
N CYS A 65 -4.32 6.74 -0.68
CA CYS A 65 -3.65 8.04 -0.77
C CYS A 65 -4.64 9.19 -0.99
N GLY A 66 -4.28 10.38 -0.48
CA GLY A 66 -4.89 11.63 -0.91
C GLY A 66 -4.30 12.09 -2.24
N ALA A 67 -5.13 12.63 -3.14
CA ALA A 67 -4.66 13.11 -4.44
C ALA A 67 -5.38 14.38 -4.89
N SER A 68 -4.82 15.10 -5.85
CA SER A 68 -5.52 16.21 -6.50
C SER A 68 -6.66 15.70 -7.38
N LYS A 69 -7.59 16.58 -7.75
CA LYS A 69 -8.77 16.24 -8.58
C LYS A 69 -8.45 15.77 -10.00
N LYS A 70 -7.16 15.74 -10.39
CA LYS A 70 -6.69 15.12 -11.63
C LYS A 70 -6.91 13.60 -11.64
N TYR A 71 -6.96 12.99 -10.45
CA TYR A 71 -7.17 11.55 -10.27
C TYR A 71 -8.59 11.27 -9.79
N LYS A 72 -9.14 10.11 -10.17
CA LYS A 72 -10.48 9.69 -9.74
C LYS A 72 -10.40 8.97 -8.40
N ILE A 73 -11.35 9.18 -7.50
CA ILE A 73 -11.50 8.32 -6.31
C ILE A 73 -11.62 6.86 -6.75
N GLY A 74 -10.88 5.96 -6.10
CA GLY A 74 -10.80 4.54 -6.44
C GLY A 74 -9.83 4.20 -7.57
N GLN A 75 -9.20 5.19 -8.20
CA GLN A 75 -8.16 4.94 -9.20
C GLN A 75 -6.92 4.31 -8.56
N LEU A 76 -6.43 3.21 -9.16
CA LEU A 76 -5.13 2.62 -8.86
C LEU A 76 -4.00 3.44 -9.49
N LEU A 77 -2.99 3.77 -8.69
CA LEU A 77 -1.80 4.50 -9.11
C LEU A 77 -0.56 3.63 -8.85
N ASP A 78 0.28 3.45 -9.86
CA ASP A 78 1.62 2.88 -9.71
C ASP A 78 2.62 4.00 -9.38
N ALA A 79 3.32 3.90 -8.25
CA ALA A 79 4.29 4.91 -7.85
C ALA A 79 5.48 5.06 -8.83
N LYS A 80 5.67 4.12 -9.77
CA LYS A 80 6.65 4.25 -10.86
C LYS A 80 6.25 5.31 -11.89
N ASP A 81 4.95 5.52 -12.08
CA ASP A 81 4.40 6.36 -13.15
C ASP A 81 3.97 7.75 -12.64
N ILE A 82 3.97 7.94 -11.32
CA ILE A 82 3.50 9.18 -10.68
C ILE A 82 4.52 9.77 -9.72
N LYS A 83 4.41 11.08 -9.49
CA LYS A 83 5.14 11.75 -8.43
C LYS A 83 4.42 11.59 -7.09
N LEU A 84 4.73 10.50 -6.37
CA LEU A 84 4.22 10.25 -5.02
C LEU A 84 5.02 11.03 -3.98
N THR A 85 4.36 11.86 -3.17
CA THR A 85 4.99 12.62 -2.08
C THR A 85 4.68 11.99 -0.73
N CYS A 86 5.70 11.47 -0.05
CA CYS A 86 5.57 10.97 1.31
C CYS A 86 5.63 12.13 2.32
N VAL A 87 4.61 12.23 3.17
CA VAL A 87 4.49 13.24 4.23
C VAL A 87 4.41 12.56 5.61
N GLU A 88 4.68 13.31 6.67
CA GLU A 88 4.65 12.77 8.05
C GLU A 88 3.26 12.87 8.71
N HIS A 89 2.37 13.69 8.15
CA HIS A 89 1.03 13.95 8.67
C HIS A 89 0.03 14.06 7.51
N GLU A 90 -1.23 13.81 7.81
CA GLU A 90 -2.35 14.00 6.88
C GLU A 90 -2.36 15.43 6.31
N VAL A 91 -2.69 15.54 5.02
CA VAL A 91 -2.71 16.82 4.30
C VAL A 91 -4.16 17.20 4.00
N ASN A 92 -4.50 18.45 4.30
CA ASN A 92 -5.83 19.03 4.07
C ASN A 92 -5.80 20.25 3.12
N TYR A 93 -4.76 20.34 2.28
CA TYR A 93 -4.56 21.42 1.32
C TYR A 93 -4.00 20.89 -0.01
N ASP A 94 -4.39 21.50 -1.12
CA ASP A 94 -4.10 21.03 -2.49
C ASP A 94 -2.77 21.59 -3.01
N LYS A 95 -1.65 21.17 -2.39
CA LYS A 95 -0.27 21.55 -2.81
C LYS A 95 0.43 20.46 -3.60
N TYR A 96 0.01 19.22 -3.45
CA TYR A 96 0.66 18.03 -3.99
C TYR A 96 -0.27 17.35 -4.99
N ASP A 97 0.28 16.56 -5.91
CA ASP A 97 -0.56 15.76 -6.82
C ASP A 97 -1.05 14.47 -6.16
N VAL A 98 -0.17 13.77 -5.44
CA VAL A 98 -0.48 12.54 -4.70
C VAL A 98 0.36 12.47 -3.43
N VAL A 99 -0.27 12.14 -2.30
CA VAL A 99 0.39 12.02 -0.99
C VAL A 99 0.07 10.72 -0.29
N ASP A 100 1.07 10.17 0.40
CA ASP A 100 0.91 9.08 1.36
C ASP A 100 1.83 9.30 2.56
N MET A 101 1.83 8.37 3.52
CA MET A 101 2.63 8.49 4.74
C MET A 101 3.70 7.40 4.89
N GLU A 102 3.78 6.45 3.95
CA GLU A 102 4.60 5.25 4.11
C GLU A 102 5.68 5.05 3.03
N SER A 103 5.45 5.55 1.81
CA SER A 103 6.22 5.18 0.61
C SER A 103 7.73 5.40 0.78
N LYS A 104 8.15 6.50 1.41
CA LYS A 104 9.57 6.79 1.66
C LYS A 104 10.25 5.70 2.50
N GLY A 105 9.54 5.15 3.48
CA GLY A 105 10.03 4.08 4.34
C GLY A 105 10.18 2.78 3.57
N PHE A 106 9.18 2.46 2.74
CA PHE A 106 9.21 1.28 1.89
C PHE A 106 10.35 1.34 0.87
N ILE A 107 10.46 2.44 0.11
CA ILE A 107 11.52 2.68 -0.89
C ILE A 107 12.91 2.48 -0.26
N LYS A 108 13.12 3.02 0.95
CA LYS A 108 14.39 2.87 1.65
C LYS A 108 14.69 1.42 2.02
N ALA A 109 13.69 0.66 2.45
CA ALA A 109 13.84 -0.74 2.84
C ALA A 109 14.06 -1.65 1.62
N THR A 110 13.43 -1.35 0.48
CA THR A 110 13.43 -2.20 -0.72
C THR A 110 14.37 -1.74 -1.82
N LYS A 111 15.30 -0.81 -1.52
CA LYS A 111 16.20 -0.18 -2.52
C LYS A 111 16.97 -1.18 -3.41
N ASP A 112 17.31 -2.34 -2.86
CA ASP A 112 18.09 -3.40 -3.53
C ASP A 112 17.20 -4.59 -3.97
N VAL A 113 15.87 -4.47 -3.82
CA VAL A 113 14.91 -5.54 -4.12
C VAL A 113 14.31 -5.30 -5.51
N LYS A 114 14.66 -6.17 -6.45
CA LYS A 114 14.21 -6.08 -7.85
C LYS A 114 12.69 -6.13 -8.01
N ASN A 115 12.04 -7.08 -7.32
CA ASN A 115 10.59 -7.29 -7.41
C ASN A 115 9.87 -6.50 -6.31
N SER A 116 10.09 -5.18 -6.28
CA SER A 116 9.44 -4.26 -5.34
C SER A 116 8.48 -3.31 -6.06
N PHE A 117 7.28 -3.15 -5.48
CA PHE A 117 6.19 -2.37 -6.07
C PHE A 117 5.49 -1.51 -5.02
N ILE A 118 4.94 -0.37 -5.44
CA ILE A 118 4.13 0.50 -4.59
C ILE A 118 2.90 0.89 -5.39
N PHE A 119 1.73 0.50 -4.88
CA PHE A 119 0.44 0.90 -5.43
C PHE A 119 -0.34 1.72 -4.42
N LYS A 120 -0.99 2.77 -4.91
CA LYS A 120 -1.84 3.64 -4.10
C LYS A 120 -3.21 3.77 -4.74
N ILE A 121 -4.26 3.67 -3.92
CA ILE A 121 -5.64 3.87 -4.38
C ILE A 121 -6.12 5.22 -3.86
N VAL A 122 -6.61 6.07 -4.76
CA VAL A 122 -7.09 7.40 -4.37
C VAL A 122 -8.31 7.29 -3.45
N SER A 123 -8.19 7.77 -2.21
CA SER A 123 -9.29 7.77 -1.24
C SER A 123 -10.03 9.08 -1.15
N ASP A 124 -9.34 10.21 -1.33
CA ASP A 124 -9.90 11.52 -1.08
C ASP A 124 -9.14 12.62 -1.83
N TYR A 125 -9.70 13.82 -1.79
CA TYR A 125 -9.13 15.04 -2.37
C TYR A 125 -8.61 15.97 -1.28
N PHE A 126 -7.68 15.47 -0.46
CA PHE A 126 -7.15 16.14 0.74
C PHE A 126 -8.26 16.43 1.77
N GLU A 127 -9.15 15.47 1.93
CA GLU A 127 -10.24 15.47 2.91
C GLU A 127 -10.17 14.20 3.78
N PRO A 128 -9.05 13.97 4.50
CA PRO A 128 -8.77 12.71 5.18
C PRO A 128 -9.86 12.33 6.20
N GLN A 129 -10.54 13.32 6.79
CA GLN A 129 -11.66 13.12 7.71
C GLN A 129 -12.87 12.39 7.10
N LYS A 130 -12.98 12.36 5.77
CA LYS A 130 -14.05 11.64 5.05
C LYS A 130 -13.72 10.18 4.83
N VAL A 131 -12.47 9.77 5.02
CA VAL A 131 -12.02 8.41 4.72
C VAL A 131 -12.27 7.51 5.91
N THR A 132 -13.26 6.63 5.77
CA THR A 132 -13.58 5.62 6.79
C THR A 132 -12.79 4.34 6.59
N LYS A 133 -12.69 3.50 7.63
CA LYS A 133 -12.07 2.18 7.55
C LYS A 133 -12.76 1.28 6.51
N ASP A 134 -14.08 1.35 6.42
CA ASP A 134 -14.87 0.57 5.46
C ASP A 134 -14.65 1.06 4.03
N MET A 135 -14.54 2.38 3.84
CA MET A 135 -14.18 2.96 2.54
C MET A 135 -12.80 2.50 2.10
N ALA A 136 -11.79 2.59 2.98
CA ALA A 136 -10.43 2.13 2.67
C ALA A 136 -10.41 0.63 2.29
N LYS A 137 -11.10 -0.21 3.07
CA LYS A 137 -11.22 -1.65 2.77
C LYS A 137 -11.86 -1.87 1.39
N LYS A 138 -12.97 -1.20 1.11
CA LYS A 138 -13.71 -1.33 -0.16
C LYS A 138 -12.85 -0.95 -1.36
N LEU A 139 -12.21 0.22 -1.31
CA LEU A 139 -11.36 0.74 -2.38
C LEU A 139 -10.20 -0.22 -2.70
N ILE A 140 -9.56 -0.77 -1.67
CA ILE A 140 -8.50 -1.77 -1.84
C ILE A 140 -9.08 -3.02 -2.48
N PHE A 141 -10.19 -3.56 -1.94
CA PHE A 141 -10.81 -4.80 -2.41
C PHE A 141 -11.15 -4.75 -3.90
N GLU A 142 -11.71 -3.63 -4.37
CA GLU A 142 -12.09 -3.41 -5.77
C GLU A 142 -10.89 -3.38 -6.73
N ASN A 143 -9.67 -3.15 -6.23
CA ASN A 143 -8.45 -3.02 -7.02
C ASN A 143 -7.48 -4.22 -6.88
N ILE A 144 -7.80 -5.24 -6.06
CA ILE A 144 -6.86 -6.36 -5.81
C ILE A 144 -6.52 -7.08 -7.11
N ASP A 145 -7.49 -7.38 -7.97
CA ASP A 145 -7.24 -8.14 -9.20
C ASP A 145 -6.27 -7.41 -10.13
N GLU A 146 -6.44 -6.10 -10.30
CA GLU A 146 -5.53 -5.27 -11.10
C GLU A 146 -4.12 -5.21 -10.48
N ILE A 147 -4.01 -5.10 -9.16
CA ILE A 147 -2.72 -5.12 -8.45
C ILE A 147 -2.00 -6.45 -8.72
N MET A 148 -2.71 -7.56 -8.59
CA MET A 148 -2.12 -8.90 -8.78
C MET A 148 -1.67 -9.11 -10.23
N GLU A 149 -2.44 -8.64 -11.21
CA GLU A 149 -2.07 -8.68 -12.63
C GLU A 149 -0.77 -7.91 -12.90
N LYS A 150 -0.59 -6.73 -12.30
CA LYS A 150 0.61 -5.88 -12.50
C LYS A 150 1.90 -6.42 -11.87
N ILE A 151 1.81 -7.37 -10.95
CA ILE A 151 2.98 -7.94 -10.24
C ILE A 151 3.26 -9.41 -10.56
N SER A 152 2.43 -10.01 -11.42
CA SER A 152 2.59 -11.37 -11.95
C SER A 152 3.53 -11.36 -13.15
#